data_AF-A0A517QPC4-F1
#
_entry.id   AF-A0A517QPC4-F1
#
_cell.length_a   1.000
_cell.length_b   1.000
_cell.length_c   1.000
_cell.angle_alpha   90.00
_cell.angle_beta   90.00
_cell.angle_gamma   90.00
#
_symmetry.space_group_name_H-M   'P 1'
#
loop_
_entity.id
_entity.type
_entity.pdbx_description
1 polymer ?
#
loop_
_entity_poly.entity_id
_entity_poly.type
_entity_poly.pdbx_seq_one_letter_code
_entity_poly.pdbx_strand_id
1 'polypeptide(L)'
;MNVFVFHLVSGDAFLTGNAMLVAALLGIASGRMVVQRLASLCGIFGLLLMVMTAVPGNGLYYFAGAGLGISWMIWRFHFRSSRRFGTIFIVVVIAFVSLSLANELSGRRRPDFDEPAPRTLVIFADSLTAGISENEAITWPNLLSRKHSIRVIDYSRMGATVGSELKRLDELALVDGVILIELGGNDVLGATSVPDFERSLNEFLSQVTASHQTVVMFELPVPPTFNRFGSVQRRLARRYSVQLIPKRELAKILASPENTLDTIHLSQPGHEQMARSVWDQISFAFQPVP
;
A
#
# COMPACT_ATOMS: atom_id res chain seq x y z
N MET A 1 -9.43 -3.32 14.41
CA MET A 1 -9.24 -4.36 13.36
C MET A 1 -8.54 -5.59 13.94
N ASN A 2 -8.87 -6.80 13.47
CA ASN A 2 -8.15 -8.02 13.86
C ASN A 2 -6.69 -7.94 13.38
N VAL A 3 -5.72 -8.31 14.24
CA VAL A 3 -4.27 -8.33 13.94
C VAL A 3 -3.98 -9.09 12.64
N PHE A 4 -4.72 -10.17 12.39
CA PHE A 4 -4.59 -10.94 11.16
C PHE A 4 -5.00 -10.12 9.92
N VAL A 5 -6.12 -9.39 9.99
CA VAL A 5 -6.57 -8.54 8.88
C VAL A 5 -5.57 -7.43 8.61
N PHE A 6 -5.06 -6.77 9.67
CA PHE A 6 -3.96 -5.81 9.54
C PHE A 6 -2.75 -6.42 8.84
N HIS A 7 -2.35 -7.64 9.22
CA HIS A 7 -1.20 -8.33 8.62
C HIS A 7 -1.38 -8.55 7.10
N LEU A 8 -2.61 -8.83 6.66
CA LEU A 8 -2.92 -9.00 5.24
C LEU A 8 -2.92 -7.66 4.48
N VAL A 9 -3.67 -6.67 4.97
CA VAL A 9 -3.89 -5.39 4.25
C VAL A 9 -2.71 -4.43 4.32
N SER A 10 -1.85 -4.53 5.34
CA SER A 10 -0.58 -3.80 5.40
C SER A 10 0.48 -4.33 4.42
N GLY A 11 0.26 -5.51 3.84
CA GLY A 11 1.24 -6.24 3.04
C GLY A 11 2.28 -7.00 3.88
N ASP A 12 2.22 -6.97 5.22
CA ASP A 12 3.22 -7.63 6.08
C ASP A 12 3.20 -9.16 5.92
N ALA A 13 2.05 -9.75 5.60
CA ALA A 13 1.92 -11.17 5.31
C ALA A 13 2.83 -11.63 4.16
N PHE A 14 3.11 -10.74 3.21
CA PHE A 14 4.07 -11.02 2.14
C PHE A 14 5.49 -11.18 2.68
N LEU A 15 5.92 -10.33 3.61
CA LEU A 15 7.25 -10.40 4.22
C LEU A 15 7.38 -11.65 5.09
N THR A 16 6.35 -11.97 5.87
CA THR A 16 6.28 -13.22 6.64
C THR A 16 6.38 -14.43 5.71
N GLY A 17 5.62 -14.43 4.61
CA GLY A 17 5.66 -15.53 3.64
C GLY A 17 7.03 -15.72 2.99
N ASN A 18 7.71 -14.63 2.62
CA ASN A 18 9.09 -14.69 2.12
C ASN A 18 10.06 -15.21 3.19
N ALA A 19 9.94 -14.76 4.45
CA ALA A 19 10.78 -15.25 5.54
C ALA A 19 10.58 -16.76 5.79
N MET A 20 9.33 -17.24 5.71
CA MET A 20 9.00 -18.66 5.83
C MET A 20 9.57 -19.48 4.67
N LEU A 21 9.57 -18.95 3.45
CA LEU A 21 10.24 -19.60 2.30
C LEU A 21 11.75 -19.74 2.53
N VAL A 22 12.42 -18.69 3.00
CA VAL A 22 13.86 -18.74 3.32
C VAL A 22 14.14 -19.76 4.43
N ALA A 23 13.36 -19.74 5.51
CA ALA A 23 13.49 -20.71 6.60
C ALA A 23 13.25 -22.15 6.11
N ALA A 24 12.30 -22.34 5.21
CA ALA A 24 12.00 -23.63 4.61
C ALA A 24 13.15 -24.14 3.72
N LEU A 25 13.79 -23.27 2.93
CA LEU A 25 15.00 -23.63 2.16
C LEU A 25 16.14 -24.08 3.08
N LEU A 26 16.38 -23.36 4.18
CA LEU A 26 17.39 -23.73 5.18
C LEU A 26 17.07 -25.06 5.86
N GLY A 27 15.79 -25.28 6.22
CA GLY A 27 15.34 -26.51 6.86
C GLY A 27 15.41 -27.73 5.94
N ILE A 28 15.31 -27.56 4.62
CA ILE A 28 15.49 -28.66 3.65
C ILE A 28 16.95 -29.13 3.61
N ALA A 29 17.92 -28.23 3.81
CA ALA A 29 19.33 -28.59 3.88
C ALA A 29 19.67 -29.46 5.12
N SER A 30 18.75 -29.59 6.09
CA SER A 30 18.91 -30.48 7.23
C SER A 30 18.95 -31.95 6.81
N GLY A 31 19.81 -32.76 7.44
CA GLY A 31 19.81 -34.22 7.28
C GLY A 31 18.64 -34.93 7.97
N ARG A 32 17.84 -34.23 8.80
CA ARG A 32 16.77 -34.84 9.62
C ARG A 32 15.43 -34.80 8.90
N MET A 33 14.81 -35.97 8.70
CA MET A 33 13.55 -36.10 7.96
C MET A 33 12.38 -35.28 8.55
N VAL A 34 12.29 -35.21 9.88
CA VAL A 34 11.25 -34.41 10.57
C VAL A 34 11.43 -32.92 10.28
N VAL A 35 12.66 -32.41 10.34
CA VAL A 35 12.98 -31.01 10.05
C VAL A 35 12.63 -30.67 8.60
N GLN A 36 12.97 -31.54 7.65
CA GLN A 36 12.62 -31.35 6.24
C GLN A 36 11.10 -31.31 5.98
N ARG A 37 10.32 -32.12 6.71
CA ARG A 37 8.84 -32.13 6.61
C ARG A 37 8.24 -30.84 7.15
N LEU A 38 8.67 -30.42 8.35
CA LEU A 38 8.25 -29.16 8.95
C LEU A 38 8.63 -27.96 8.07
N ALA A 39 9.84 -27.98 7.51
CA ALA A 39 10.30 -26.97 6.56
C ALA A 39 9.42 -26.92 5.30
N SER A 40 9.01 -28.06 4.74
CA SER A 40 8.13 -28.08 3.58
C SER A 40 6.73 -27.52 3.87
N LEU A 41 6.16 -27.83 5.03
CA LEU A 41 4.89 -27.23 5.48
C LEU A 41 5.02 -25.72 5.68
N CYS A 42 6.13 -25.28 6.28
CA CYS A 42 6.48 -23.87 6.44
C CYS A 42 6.55 -23.16 5.08
N GLY A 43 7.19 -23.77 4.08
CA GLY A 43 7.28 -23.21 2.72
C GLY A 43 5.92 -23.10 2.03
N ILE A 44 5.07 -24.12 2.12
CA ILE A 44 3.70 -24.09 1.57
C ILE A 44 2.88 -22.99 2.25
N PHE A 45 2.93 -22.89 3.58
CA PHE A 45 2.23 -21.83 4.30
C PHE A 45 2.77 -20.45 3.94
N GLY A 46 4.08 -20.31 3.75
CA GLY A 46 4.69 -19.08 3.27
C GLY A 46 4.18 -18.66 1.89
N LEU A 47 4.06 -19.59 0.94
CA LEU A 47 3.46 -19.34 -0.37
C LEU A 47 1.99 -18.94 -0.26
N LEU A 48 1.21 -19.61 0.60
CA LEU A 48 -0.18 -19.25 0.84
C LEU A 48 -0.29 -17.81 1.37
N LEU A 49 0.53 -17.42 2.33
CA LEU A 49 0.56 -16.04 2.83
C LEU A 49 0.91 -15.03 1.73
N MET A 50 1.83 -15.37 0.82
CA MET A 50 2.19 -14.51 -0.31
C MET A 50 1.07 -14.37 -1.34
N VAL A 51 0.21 -15.38 -1.51
CA VAL A 51 -0.98 -15.28 -2.37
C VAL A 51 -2.10 -14.50 -1.67
N MET A 52 -2.23 -14.67 -0.36
CA MET A 52 -3.28 -14.07 0.46
C MET A 52 -2.97 -12.62 0.89
N THR A 53 -1.92 -11.99 0.39
CA THR A 53 -1.52 -10.64 0.80
C THR A 53 -1.96 -9.56 -0.19
N ALA A 54 -2.08 -8.33 0.32
CA ALA A 54 -2.44 -7.13 -0.42
C ALA A 54 -1.33 -6.56 -1.33
N VAL A 55 -0.31 -7.34 -1.70
CA VAL A 55 0.80 -6.84 -2.53
C VAL A 55 0.35 -6.82 -4.00
N PRO A 56 0.23 -5.65 -4.63
CA PRO A 56 -0.20 -5.58 -6.01
C PRO A 56 0.92 -6.06 -6.92
N GLY A 57 0.76 -7.27 -7.45
CA GLY A 57 1.65 -7.90 -8.41
C GLY A 57 0.92 -8.21 -9.70
N ASN A 58 1.64 -8.23 -10.83
CA ASN A 58 1.10 -8.74 -12.09
C ASN A 58 0.67 -10.21 -11.90
N GLY A 59 -0.37 -10.69 -12.57
CA GLY A 59 -0.84 -12.08 -12.48
C GLY A 59 0.29 -13.11 -12.67
N LEU A 60 1.28 -12.80 -13.53
CA LEU A 60 2.48 -13.62 -13.75
C LEU A 60 3.23 -13.93 -12.44
N TYR A 61 3.27 -12.99 -11.51
CA TYR A 61 3.91 -13.13 -10.21
C TYR A 61 3.26 -14.23 -9.36
N TYR A 62 1.92 -14.23 -9.31
CA TYR A 62 1.15 -15.23 -8.60
C TYR A 62 1.25 -16.61 -9.28
N PHE A 63 1.23 -16.65 -10.61
CA PHE A 63 1.46 -17.88 -11.36
C PHE A 63 2.86 -18.47 -11.11
N ALA A 64 3.90 -17.64 -11.07
CA ALA A 64 5.25 -18.07 -10.75
C ALA A 64 5.34 -18.64 -9.34
N GLY A 65 4.77 -17.97 -8.33
CA GLY A 65 4.71 -18.47 -6.95
C GLY A 65 3.97 -19.82 -6.84
N ALA A 66 2.81 -19.95 -7.48
CA ALA A 66 2.05 -21.20 -7.52
C ALA A 66 2.84 -22.33 -8.21
N GLY A 67 3.48 -22.03 -9.34
CA GLY A 67 4.34 -22.97 -10.06
C GLY A 67 5.52 -23.45 -9.21
N LEU A 68 6.13 -22.56 -8.42
CA LEU A 68 7.20 -22.91 -7.48
C LEU A 68 6.68 -23.83 -6.36
N GLY A 69 5.49 -23.56 -5.82
CA GLY A 69 4.84 -24.42 -4.82
C GLY A 69 4.55 -25.82 -5.34
N ILE A 70 3.97 -25.93 -6.54
CA ILE A 70 3.69 -27.23 -7.18
C ILE A 70 4.99 -27.97 -7.48
N SER A 71 5.99 -27.28 -8.03
CA SER A 71 7.31 -27.85 -8.32
C SER A 71 8.01 -28.35 -7.05
N TRP A 72 7.86 -27.64 -5.93
CA TRP A 72 8.33 -28.07 -4.60
C TRP A 72 7.68 -29.40 -4.20
N MET A 73 6.35 -29.49 -4.28
CA MET A 73 5.62 -30.71 -3.93
C MET A 73 6.07 -31.89 -4.80
N ILE A 74 6.15 -31.70 -6.12
CA ILE A 74 6.60 -32.74 -7.06
C ILE A 74 8.03 -33.19 -6.76
N TRP A 75 8.97 -32.25 -6.56
CA TRP A 75 10.34 -32.57 -6.20
C TRP A 75 10.41 -33.44 -4.94
N ARG A 76 9.61 -33.09 -3.93
CA ARG A 76 9.65 -33.77 -2.65
C ARG A 76 9.05 -35.18 -2.67
N PHE A 77 8.05 -35.40 -3.50
CA PHE A 77 7.36 -36.69 -3.60
C PHE A 77 7.97 -37.62 -4.65
N HIS A 78 8.54 -37.12 -5.74
CA HIS A 78 8.97 -37.94 -6.89
C HIS A 78 10.48 -37.95 -7.16
N PHE A 79 11.22 -36.87 -6.87
CA PHE A 79 12.57 -36.68 -7.42
C PHE A 79 13.68 -36.52 -6.37
N ARG A 80 13.55 -37.18 -5.20
CA ARG A 80 14.49 -37.09 -4.06
C ARG A 80 15.97 -37.35 -4.41
N SER A 81 16.26 -37.98 -5.55
CA SER A 81 17.60 -38.41 -5.97
C SER A 81 18.40 -37.35 -6.76
N SER A 82 17.75 -36.38 -7.43
CA SER A 82 18.47 -35.45 -8.32
C SER A 82 19.02 -34.22 -7.58
N ARG A 83 20.31 -34.24 -7.24
CA ARG A 83 21.03 -33.09 -6.64
C ARG A 83 21.03 -31.84 -7.53
N ARG A 84 21.11 -32.02 -8.86
CA ARG A 84 21.09 -30.91 -9.84
C ARG A 84 19.75 -30.19 -9.83
N PHE A 85 18.65 -30.94 -9.85
CA PHE A 85 17.30 -30.37 -9.81
C PHE A 85 17.07 -29.57 -8.51
N GLY A 86 17.47 -30.12 -7.36
CA GLY A 86 17.36 -29.42 -6.08
C GLY A 86 18.13 -28.09 -6.05
N THR A 87 19.34 -28.06 -6.61
CA THR A 87 20.15 -26.83 -6.68
C THR A 87 19.49 -25.78 -7.57
N ILE A 88 19.03 -26.15 -8.76
CA ILE A 88 18.31 -25.24 -9.67
C ILE A 88 17.06 -24.70 -8.99
N PHE A 89 16.26 -25.56 -8.35
CA PHE A 89 15.05 -25.15 -7.65
C PHE A 89 15.34 -24.12 -6.55
N ILE A 90 16.35 -24.36 -5.71
CA ILE A 90 16.75 -23.42 -4.65
C ILE A 90 17.14 -22.06 -5.25
N VAL A 91 17.95 -22.05 -6.32
CA VAL A 91 18.37 -20.81 -7.00
C VAL A 91 17.16 -20.05 -7.54
N VAL A 92 16.20 -20.74 -8.17
CA VAL A 92 14.98 -20.09 -8.69
C VAL A 92 14.13 -19.52 -7.55
N VAL A 93 13.98 -20.24 -6.43
CA VAL A 93 13.23 -19.72 -5.27
C VAL A 93 13.93 -18.50 -4.67
N ILE A 94 15.26 -18.51 -4.54
CA ILE A 94 16.03 -17.35 -4.04
C ILE A 94 15.86 -16.15 -4.98
N ALA A 95 15.97 -16.36 -6.29
CA ALA A 95 15.78 -15.29 -7.28
C ALA A 95 14.36 -14.72 -7.22
N PHE A 96 13.36 -15.58 -7.12
CA PHE A 96 11.96 -15.18 -6.91
C PHE A 96 11.83 -14.35 -5.64
N VAL A 97 12.18 -14.88 -4.47
CA VAL A 97 12.12 -14.18 -3.17
C VAL A 97 12.83 -12.82 -3.21
N SER A 98 14.01 -12.76 -3.83
CA SER A 98 14.79 -11.52 -3.93
C SER A 98 14.08 -10.45 -4.76
N LEU A 99 13.55 -10.81 -5.93
CA LEU A 99 12.81 -9.91 -6.81
C LEU A 99 11.50 -9.46 -6.16
N SER A 100 10.80 -10.41 -5.54
CA SER A 100 9.57 -10.21 -4.77
C SER A 100 9.76 -9.18 -3.66
N LEU A 101 10.81 -9.37 -2.85
CA LEU A 101 11.13 -8.51 -1.73
C LEU A 101 11.54 -7.12 -2.20
N ALA A 102 12.35 -7.02 -3.26
CA ALA A 102 12.75 -5.74 -3.83
C ALA A 102 11.54 -4.90 -4.29
N ASN A 103 10.57 -5.53 -4.97
CA ASN A 103 9.35 -4.85 -5.41
C ASN A 103 8.50 -4.35 -4.24
N GLU A 104 8.34 -5.14 -3.18
CA GLU A 104 7.54 -4.74 -2.02
C GLU A 104 8.26 -3.72 -1.13
N LEU A 105 9.56 -3.85 -0.93
CA LEU A 105 10.35 -2.85 -0.19
C LEU A 105 10.37 -1.50 -0.91
N SER A 106 10.39 -1.49 -2.25
CA SER A 106 10.25 -0.25 -3.02
C SER A 106 8.92 0.46 -2.75
N GLY A 107 7.81 -0.28 -2.60
CA GLY A 107 6.50 0.29 -2.29
C GLY A 107 6.33 0.73 -0.83
N ARG A 108 7.30 0.43 0.04
CA ARG A 108 7.31 0.80 1.46
C ARG A 108 8.23 1.98 1.77
N ARG A 109 8.91 2.52 0.75
CA ARG A 109 9.71 3.73 0.91
C ARG A 109 8.78 4.89 1.23
N ARG A 110 9.23 5.75 2.13
CA ARG A 110 8.54 7.01 2.41
C ARG A 110 8.66 7.93 1.19
N PRO A 111 7.72 8.87 1.01
CA PRO A 111 7.91 9.98 0.09
C PRO A 111 9.25 10.68 0.38
N ASP A 112 9.96 11.02 -0.68
CA ASP A 112 11.23 11.73 -0.70
C ASP A 112 11.03 13.08 -1.40
N PHE A 113 11.47 14.18 -0.80
CA PHE A 113 11.26 15.51 -1.39
C PHE A 113 12.61 16.10 -1.71
N ASP A 114 12.89 16.31 -3.00
CA ASP A 114 14.19 16.83 -3.44
C ASP A 114 14.37 18.31 -3.11
N GLU A 115 13.27 19.07 -3.06
CA GLU A 115 13.28 20.52 -2.82
C GLU A 115 12.21 20.95 -1.80
N PRO A 116 12.47 22.02 -1.02
CA PRO A 116 11.47 22.65 -0.17
C PRO A 116 10.32 23.21 -1.00
N ALA A 117 9.10 22.86 -0.61
CA ALA A 117 7.86 23.33 -1.24
C ALA A 117 7.31 24.59 -0.55
N PRO A 118 6.45 25.37 -1.22
CA PRO A 118 5.62 26.37 -0.55
C PRO A 118 4.90 25.75 0.64
N ARG A 119 4.68 26.51 1.73
CA ARG A 119 3.98 26.04 2.94
C ARG A 119 2.46 25.86 2.73
N THR A 120 2.07 25.30 1.59
CA THR A 120 0.69 24.97 1.22
C THR A 120 0.56 23.47 1.02
N LEU A 121 -0.44 22.87 1.65
CA LEU A 121 -0.87 21.50 1.46
C LEU A 121 -2.26 21.50 0.82
N VAL A 122 -2.39 20.95 -0.38
CA VAL A 122 -3.66 20.78 -1.09
C VAL A 122 -4.10 19.34 -0.94
N ILE A 123 -5.32 19.09 -0.48
CA ILE A 123 -5.79 17.74 -0.17
C ILE A 123 -7.00 17.39 -1.04
N PHE A 124 -6.90 16.30 -1.78
CA PHE A 124 -8.03 15.65 -2.44
C PHE A 124 -8.29 14.33 -1.75
N ALA A 125 -9.43 14.23 -1.05
CA ALA A 125 -9.67 13.09 -0.17
C ALA A 125 -11.16 12.77 0.02
N ASP A 126 -11.44 11.68 0.74
CA ASP A 126 -12.81 11.25 1.01
C ASP A 126 -13.30 11.53 2.44
N SER A 127 -14.22 10.73 2.96
CA SER A 127 -14.79 10.86 4.31
C SER A 127 -13.74 10.69 5.42
N LEU A 128 -12.65 9.94 5.19
CA LEU A 128 -11.56 9.81 6.16
C LEU A 128 -10.94 11.15 6.53
N THR A 129 -10.91 12.06 5.56
CA THR A 129 -10.34 13.40 5.71
C THR A 129 -11.40 14.44 6.06
N ALA A 130 -12.55 14.40 5.38
CA ALA A 130 -13.65 15.34 5.61
C ALA A 130 -14.22 15.25 7.04
N GLY A 131 -14.11 14.08 7.67
CA GLY A 131 -14.70 13.80 8.97
C GLY A 131 -16.23 13.61 8.90
N ILE A 132 -16.83 13.20 10.02
CA ILE A 132 -18.29 13.12 10.18
C ILE A 132 -18.77 14.38 10.88
N SER A 133 -19.75 15.06 10.29
CA SER A 133 -20.32 16.32 10.81
C SER A 133 -20.94 16.22 12.21
N GLU A 134 -21.34 15.02 12.64
CA GLU A 134 -22.06 14.80 13.90
C GLU A 134 -21.14 14.73 15.14
N ASN A 135 -19.81 14.63 14.96
CA ASN A 135 -18.90 14.27 16.06
C ASN A 135 -18.02 15.41 16.60
N GLU A 136 -18.18 16.65 16.14
CA GLU A 136 -17.37 17.84 16.53
C GLU A 136 -15.84 17.64 16.45
N ALA A 137 -15.37 16.54 15.85
CA ALA A 137 -13.96 16.20 15.82
C ALA A 137 -13.18 17.21 15.00
N ILE A 138 -12.01 17.60 15.49
CA ILE A 138 -11.11 18.48 14.75
C ILE A 138 -10.39 17.60 13.72
N THR A 139 -10.71 17.81 12.45
CA THR A 139 -10.16 17.00 11.36
C THR A 139 -8.63 17.11 11.29
N TRP A 140 -7.98 16.04 10.83
CA TRP A 140 -6.53 15.96 10.74
C TRP A 140 -5.89 17.08 9.89
N PRO A 141 -6.51 17.58 8.79
CA PRO A 141 -5.98 18.72 8.05
C PRO A 141 -5.97 20.01 8.90
N ASN A 142 -7.01 20.23 9.69
CA ASN A 142 -7.11 21.37 10.61
C ASN A 142 -6.09 21.28 11.75
N LEU A 143 -5.86 20.07 12.29
CA LEU A 143 -4.81 19.83 13.28
C LEU A 143 -3.42 20.16 12.71
N LEU A 144 -3.12 19.72 11.50
CA LEU A 144 -1.85 20.01 10.82
C LEU A 144 -1.65 21.50 10.57
N SER A 145 -2.66 22.17 10.02
CA SER A 145 -2.67 23.61 9.76
C SER A 145 -2.29 24.41 11.00
N ARG A 146 -2.96 24.13 12.14
CA ARG A 146 -2.71 24.81 13.42
C ARG A 146 -1.35 24.48 14.00
N LYS A 147 -0.97 23.21 14.01
CA LYS A 147 0.25 22.74 14.70
C LYS A 147 1.54 23.14 13.98
N HIS A 148 1.51 23.19 12.65
CA HIS A 148 2.70 23.39 11.84
C HIS A 148 2.70 24.71 11.06
N SER A 149 1.66 25.55 11.24
CA SER A 149 1.52 26.85 10.57
C SER A 149 1.73 26.72 9.05
N ILE A 150 1.05 25.75 8.45
CA ILE A 150 0.98 25.55 7.00
C ILE A 150 -0.42 25.92 6.52
N ARG A 151 -0.52 26.48 5.32
CA ARG A 151 -1.81 26.70 4.67
C ARG A 151 -2.33 25.36 4.19
N VAL A 152 -3.53 24.99 4.61
CA VAL A 152 -4.19 23.77 4.16
C VAL A 152 -5.40 24.16 3.30
N ILE A 153 -5.47 23.59 2.10
CA ILE A 153 -6.60 23.72 1.19
C ILE A 153 -7.21 22.34 1.07
N ASP A 154 -8.35 22.16 1.72
CA ASP A 154 -9.02 20.88 1.85
C ASP A 154 -10.19 20.78 0.86
N TYR A 155 -10.06 19.91 -0.13
CA TYR A 155 -11.11 19.58 -1.10
C TYR A 155 -11.83 18.27 -0.76
N SER A 156 -11.62 17.71 0.44
CA SER A 156 -12.20 16.43 0.83
C SER A 156 -13.72 16.43 0.87
N ARG A 157 -14.32 15.29 0.54
CA ARG A 157 -15.78 15.11 0.58
C ARG A 157 -16.18 13.70 1.01
N MET A 158 -17.25 13.61 1.78
CA MET A 158 -17.86 12.33 2.09
C MET A 158 -18.27 11.58 0.81
N GLY A 159 -17.87 10.31 0.72
CA GLY A 159 -18.19 9.45 -0.41
C GLY A 159 -17.48 9.79 -1.73
N ALA A 160 -16.42 10.62 -1.69
CA ALA A 160 -15.66 10.97 -2.88
C ALA A 160 -15.03 9.73 -3.53
N THR A 161 -15.21 9.60 -4.85
CA THR A 161 -14.51 8.63 -5.69
C THR A 161 -13.53 9.38 -6.58
N VAL A 162 -12.56 8.67 -7.15
CA VAL A 162 -11.61 9.33 -8.07
C VAL A 162 -12.33 9.99 -9.24
N GLY A 163 -13.36 9.33 -9.80
CA GLY A 163 -14.15 9.87 -10.89
C GLY A 163 -15.02 11.07 -10.50
N SER A 164 -15.45 11.18 -9.25
CA SER A 164 -16.26 12.32 -8.80
C SER A 164 -15.39 13.55 -8.47
N GLU A 165 -14.15 13.37 -8.02
CA GLU A 165 -13.19 14.47 -7.85
C GLU A 165 -12.60 14.93 -9.18
N LEU A 166 -12.35 14.03 -10.14
CA LEU A 166 -11.89 14.39 -11.49
C LEU A 166 -12.80 15.43 -12.15
N LYS A 167 -14.12 15.22 -12.10
CA LYS A 167 -15.10 16.15 -12.69
C LYS A 167 -15.04 17.56 -12.09
N ARG A 168 -14.57 17.68 -10.84
CA ARG A 168 -14.45 18.98 -10.15
C ARG A 168 -13.09 19.59 -10.38
N LEU A 169 -12.05 18.77 -10.53
CA LEU A 169 -10.71 19.24 -10.80
C LEU A 169 -10.66 20.12 -12.05
N ASP A 170 -11.48 19.80 -13.06
CA ASP A 170 -11.67 20.61 -14.28
C ASP A 170 -12.07 22.08 -14.00
N GLU A 171 -12.69 22.35 -12.85
CA GLU A 171 -13.18 23.68 -12.44
C GLU A 171 -12.25 24.36 -11.40
N LEU A 172 -11.21 23.67 -10.93
CA LEU A 172 -10.33 24.15 -9.86
C LEU A 172 -9.01 24.69 -10.42
N ALA A 173 -8.64 25.90 -9.99
CA ALA A 173 -7.29 26.41 -10.18
C ALA A 173 -6.37 25.83 -9.09
N LEU A 174 -5.47 24.92 -9.48
CA LEU A 174 -4.45 24.39 -8.57
C LEU A 174 -3.50 25.50 -8.14
N VAL A 175 -3.18 25.54 -6.85
CA VAL A 175 -2.19 26.46 -6.28
C VAL A 175 -0.89 25.72 -5.98
N ASP A 176 0.23 26.43 -5.98
CA ASP A 176 1.52 25.82 -5.68
C ASP A 176 1.61 25.30 -4.24
N GLY A 177 2.09 24.08 -4.11
CA GLY A 177 2.22 23.37 -2.84
C GLY A 177 2.43 21.87 -3.04
N VAL A 178 2.31 21.13 -1.95
CA VAL A 178 2.27 19.66 -1.97
C VAL A 178 0.83 19.21 -2.15
N ILE A 179 0.54 18.41 -3.17
CA ILE A 179 -0.77 17.77 -3.34
C ILE A 179 -0.75 16.42 -2.61
N LEU A 180 -1.68 16.23 -1.68
CA LEU A 180 -1.93 14.96 -1.00
C LEU A 180 -3.24 14.36 -1.49
N ILE A 181 -3.18 13.12 -1.95
CA ILE A 181 -4.33 12.37 -2.47
C ILE A 181 -4.65 11.20 -1.53
N GLU A 182 -5.89 11.16 -1.06
CA GLU A 182 -6.46 10.09 -0.24
C GLU A 182 -7.82 9.70 -0.86
N LEU A 183 -7.76 9.09 -2.05
CA LEU A 183 -8.93 8.70 -2.83
C LEU A 183 -8.83 7.24 -3.28
N GLY A 184 -9.99 6.65 -3.56
CA GLY A 184 -10.12 5.28 -4.08
C GLY A 184 -10.67 4.28 -3.07
N GLY A 185 -10.81 4.64 -1.79
CA GLY A 185 -11.50 3.82 -0.79
C GLY A 185 -12.94 3.53 -1.21
N ASN A 186 -13.69 4.59 -1.57
CA ASN A 186 -15.07 4.44 -2.06
C ASN A 186 -15.18 3.74 -3.42
N ASP A 187 -14.16 3.81 -4.28
CA ASP A 187 -14.14 3.04 -5.53
C ASP A 187 -14.02 1.54 -5.26
N VAL A 188 -13.20 1.15 -4.27
CA VAL A 188 -13.00 -0.25 -3.86
C VAL A 188 -14.23 -0.80 -3.13
N LEU A 189 -14.86 0.01 -2.27
CA LEU A 189 -16.03 -0.39 -1.48
C LEU A 189 -17.35 -0.27 -2.25
N GLY A 190 -17.38 0.60 -3.26
CA GLY A 190 -18.55 0.87 -4.09
C GLY A 190 -18.66 -0.05 -5.31
N ALA A 191 -19.37 0.43 -6.33
CA ALA A 191 -19.64 -0.30 -7.56
C ALA A 191 -18.66 0.05 -8.71
N THR A 192 -17.56 0.77 -8.44
CA THR A 192 -16.64 1.20 -9.50
C THR A 192 -15.90 -0.01 -10.08
N SER A 193 -15.91 -0.14 -11.41
CA SER A 193 -15.14 -1.18 -12.10
C SER A 193 -13.65 -0.83 -12.11
N VAL A 194 -12.76 -1.84 -12.10
CA VAL A 194 -11.30 -1.59 -12.20
C VAL A 194 -10.93 -0.75 -13.44
N PRO A 195 -11.50 -0.99 -14.64
CA PRO A 195 -11.23 -0.13 -15.80
C PRO A 195 -11.67 1.32 -15.63
N ASP A 196 -12.82 1.57 -14.99
CA ASP A 196 -13.30 2.94 -14.77
C ASP A 196 -12.48 3.67 -13.71
N PHE A 197 -12.07 2.96 -12.65
CA PHE A 197 -11.11 3.45 -11.67
C PHE A 197 -9.78 3.81 -12.33
N GLU A 198 -9.25 2.93 -13.18
CA GLU A 198 -8.01 3.18 -13.92
C GLU A 198 -8.11 4.39 -14.83
N ARG A 199 -9.19 4.51 -15.61
CA ARG A 199 -9.42 5.66 -16.48
C ARG A 199 -9.44 6.96 -15.67
N SER A 200 -10.27 6.98 -14.63
CA SER A 200 -10.45 8.16 -13.78
C SER A 200 -9.15 8.55 -13.06
N LEU A 201 -8.43 7.58 -12.50
CA LEU A 201 -7.15 7.85 -11.82
C LEU A 201 -6.07 8.29 -12.80
N ASN A 202 -6.04 7.74 -14.01
CA ASN A 202 -5.08 8.16 -15.02
C ASN A 202 -5.31 9.62 -15.42
N GLU A 203 -6.56 10.00 -15.68
CA GLU A 203 -6.93 11.38 -16.03
C GLU A 203 -6.68 12.33 -14.85
N PHE A 204 -7.11 11.96 -13.65
CA PHE A 204 -6.89 12.75 -12.43
C PHE A 204 -5.40 13.01 -12.18
N LEU A 205 -4.58 11.95 -12.20
CA LEU A 205 -3.13 12.10 -12.00
C LEU A 205 -2.47 12.92 -13.10
N SER A 206 -2.94 12.81 -14.35
CA SER A 206 -2.41 13.63 -15.45
C SER A 206 -2.64 15.13 -15.25
N GLN A 207 -3.79 15.52 -14.66
CA GLN A 207 -4.11 16.92 -14.41
C GLN A 207 -3.35 17.47 -13.21
N VAL A 208 -3.34 16.76 -12.07
CA VAL A 208 -2.68 17.25 -10.85
C VAL A 208 -1.15 17.27 -10.95
N THR A 209 -0.55 16.47 -11.84
CA THR A 209 0.90 16.48 -12.07
C THR A 209 1.33 17.44 -13.19
N ALA A 210 0.39 17.97 -13.98
CA ALA A 210 0.71 18.91 -15.06
C ALA A 210 1.31 20.24 -14.54
N SER A 211 1.03 20.60 -13.29
CA SER A 211 1.55 21.80 -12.64
C SER A 211 2.97 21.64 -12.07
N HIS A 212 3.66 20.52 -12.34
CA HIS A 212 4.99 20.19 -11.78
C HIS A 212 5.06 20.20 -10.25
N GLN A 213 3.91 20.11 -9.57
CA GLN A 213 3.83 20.07 -8.12
C GLN A 213 4.24 18.69 -7.59
N THR A 214 4.75 18.66 -6.36
CA THR A 214 4.99 17.40 -5.68
C THR A 214 3.65 16.76 -5.30
N VAL A 215 3.38 15.58 -5.86
CA VAL A 215 2.17 14.83 -5.60
C VAL A 215 2.48 13.59 -4.78
N VAL A 216 1.79 13.46 -3.65
CA VAL A 216 1.87 12.34 -2.73
C VAL A 216 0.49 11.70 -2.63
N MET A 217 0.41 10.38 -2.63
CA MET A 217 -0.85 9.64 -2.59
C MET A 217 -0.78 8.50 -1.60
N PHE A 218 -1.82 8.32 -0.78
CA PHE A 218 -1.94 7.14 0.07
C PHE A 218 -2.13 5.88 -0.77
N GLU A 219 -1.27 4.88 -0.60
CA GLU A 219 -1.52 3.55 -1.16
C GLU A 219 -2.70 2.90 -0.43
N LEU A 220 -3.68 2.40 -1.19
CA LEU A 220 -4.88 1.80 -0.62
C LEU A 220 -4.56 0.46 0.08
N PRO A 221 -4.96 0.26 1.34
CA PRO A 221 -4.84 -1.01 2.05
C PRO A 221 -5.95 -1.99 1.62
N VAL A 222 -5.89 -2.44 0.38
CA VAL A 222 -6.94 -3.29 -0.21
C VAL A 222 -6.80 -4.77 0.19
N PRO A 223 -7.91 -5.52 0.34
CA PRO A 223 -7.82 -6.98 0.50
C PRO A 223 -7.29 -7.66 -0.78
N PRO A 224 -6.86 -8.93 -0.70
CA PRO A 224 -6.32 -9.67 -1.85
C PRO A 224 -7.26 -9.73 -3.06
N THR A 225 -8.57 -9.80 -2.81
CA THR A 225 -9.61 -9.81 -3.86
C THR A 225 -9.65 -8.52 -4.68
N PHE A 226 -9.13 -7.41 -4.14
CA PHE A 226 -9.13 -6.08 -4.76
C PHE A 226 -7.73 -5.63 -5.19
N ASN A 227 -6.73 -6.53 -5.21
CA ASN A 227 -5.34 -6.22 -5.59
C ASN A 227 -5.17 -5.56 -6.98
N ARG A 228 -6.17 -5.67 -7.87
CA ARG A 228 -6.16 -4.98 -9.15
C ARG A 228 -6.20 -3.46 -9.00
N PHE A 229 -6.95 -2.92 -8.04
CA PHE A 229 -6.99 -1.48 -7.74
C PHE A 229 -5.62 -0.99 -7.27
N GLY A 230 -4.99 -1.68 -6.32
CA GLY A 230 -3.62 -1.36 -5.89
C GLY A 230 -2.59 -1.48 -7.01
N SER A 231 -2.79 -2.40 -7.97
CA SER A 231 -1.89 -2.59 -9.12
C SER A 231 -1.99 -1.44 -10.10
N VAL A 232 -3.22 -0.94 -10.33
CA VAL A 232 -3.47 0.30 -11.08
C VAL A 232 -2.79 1.47 -10.39
N GLN A 233 -3.00 1.63 -9.08
CA GLN A 233 -2.45 2.73 -8.29
C GLN A 233 -0.92 2.76 -8.35
N ARG A 234 -0.23 1.64 -8.08
CA ARG A 234 1.25 1.57 -8.17
C ARG A 234 1.77 1.83 -9.58
N ARG A 235 1.06 1.37 -10.62
CA ARG A 235 1.48 1.58 -12.02
C ARG A 235 1.35 3.04 -12.43
N LEU A 236 0.21 3.66 -12.14
CA LEU A 236 -0.02 5.06 -12.48
C LEU A 236 0.84 6.00 -11.63
N ALA A 237 1.08 5.65 -10.37
CA ALA A 237 2.00 6.41 -9.52
C ALA A 237 3.41 6.47 -10.13
N ARG A 238 3.95 5.34 -10.62
CA ARG A 238 5.23 5.33 -11.35
C ARG A 238 5.19 6.12 -12.66
N ARG A 239 4.07 6.04 -13.40
CA ARG A 239 3.91 6.73 -14.68
C ARG A 239 3.97 8.26 -14.53
N TYR A 240 3.35 8.77 -13.48
CA TYR A 240 3.24 10.21 -13.22
C TYR A 240 4.22 10.71 -12.14
N SER A 241 5.19 9.88 -11.73
CA SER A 241 6.15 10.20 -10.66
C SER A 241 5.50 10.64 -9.35
N VAL A 242 4.31 10.10 -9.07
CA VAL A 242 3.58 10.33 -7.81
C VAL A 242 4.17 9.43 -6.74
N GLN A 243 4.43 10.02 -5.58
CA GLN A 243 5.02 9.31 -4.46
C GLN A 243 3.94 8.65 -3.63
N LEU A 244 4.16 7.41 -3.20
CA LEU A 244 3.18 6.67 -2.42
C LEU A 244 3.51 6.75 -0.93
N ILE A 245 2.52 7.15 -0.12
CA ILE A 245 2.55 6.86 1.32
C ILE A 245 2.20 5.37 1.47
N PRO A 246 3.05 4.56 2.12
CA PRO A 246 2.83 3.12 2.21
C PRO A 246 1.49 2.78 2.85
N LYS A 247 0.75 1.81 2.28
CA LYS A 247 -0.58 1.40 2.77
C LYS A 247 -0.60 0.96 4.23
N ARG A 248 0.55 0.52 4.76
CA ARG A 248 0.71 0.16 6.17
C ARG A 248 0.43 1.34 7.09
N GLU A 249 0.75 2.57 6.68
CA GLU A 249 0.52 3.77 7.50
C GLU A 249 -0.98 4.01 7.70
N LEU A 250 -1.77 3.95 6.62
CA LEU A 250 -3.22 4.04 6.70
C LEU A 250 -3.82 2.82 7.42
N ALA A 251 -3.38 1.60 7.07
CA ALA A 251 -3.83 0.38 7.72
C ALA A 251 -3.59 0.39 9.24
N LYS A 252 -2.48 0.97 9.71
CA LYS A 252 -2.14 1.07 11.14
C LYS A 252 -3.11 2.00 11.86
N ILE A 253 -3.51 3.10 11.22
CA ILE A 253 -4.48 4.05 11.79
C ILE A 253 -5.84 3.36 11.92
N LEU A 254 -6.32 2.73 10.85
CA LEU A 254 -7.61 2.02 10.83
C LEU A 254 -7.61 0.75 11.70
N ALA A 255 -6.42 0.21 12.04
CA ALA A 255 -6.33 -1.00 12.85
C ALA A 255 -6.69 -0.79 14.32
N SER A 256 -6.38 0.38 14.86
CA SER A 256 -6.57 0.69 16.27
C SER A 256 -8.06 0.91 16.58
N PRO A 257 -8.65 0.17 17.54
CA PRO A 257 -10.07 0.31 17.89
C PRO A 257 -10.46 1.74 18.29
N GLU A 258 -9.53 2.45 18.92
CA GLU A 258 -9.74 3.80 19.44
C GLU A 258 -9.78 4.86 18.34
N ASN A 259 -9.25 4.55 17.15
CA ASN A 259 -9.08 5.49 16.06
C ASN A 259 -10.27 5.56 15.12
N THR A 260 -11.18 4.59 15.18
CA THR A 260 -12.32 4.50 14.25
C THR A 260 -13.61 4.29 15.00
N LEU A 261 -14.68 4.93 14.55
CA LEU A 261 -16.01 4.84 15.14
C LEU A 261 -16.76 3.60 14.66
N ASP A 262 -16.58 3.25 13.38
CA ASP A 262 -17.28 2.18 12.69
C ASP A 262 -16.36 1.43 11.71
N THR A 263 -15.08 1.34 12.06
CA THR A 263 -13.96 0.74 11.31
C THR A 263 -13.39 1.55 10.15
N ILE A 264 -14.09 2.57 9.65
CA ILE A 264 -13.58 3.42 8.56
C ILE A 264 -13.65 4.92 8.87
N HIS A 265 -14.56 5.39 9.72
CA HIS A 265 -14.59 6.80 10.08
C HIS A 265 -13.73 7.11 11.29
N LEU A 266 -12.87 8.13 11.19
CA LEU A 266 -11.94 8.48 12.26
C LEU A 266 -12.65 9.06 13.48
N SER A 267 -12.22 8.64 14.66
CA SER A 267 -12.47 9.32 15.93
C SER A 267 -11.49 10.49 16.10
N GLN A 268 -11.63 11.27 17.18
CA GLN A 268 -10.65 12.31 17.52
C GLN A 268 -9.21 11.77 17.69
N PRO A 269 -8.96 10.69 18.46
CA PRO A 269 -7.64 10.03 18.47
C PRO A 269 -7.16 9.58 17.09
N GLY A 270 -8.08 9.12 16.24
CA GLY A 270 -7.80 8.75 14.84
C GLY A 270 -7.30 9.93 14.01
N HIS A 271 -7.97 11.08 14.10
CA HIS A 271 -7.54 12.31 13.43
C HIS A 271 -6.18 12.79 13.94
N GLU A 272 -5.91 12.70 15.24
CA GLU A 272 -4.60 13.04 15.79
C GLU A 272 -3.49 12.11 15.29
N GLN A 273 -3.76 10.80 15.21
CA GLN A 273 -2.80 9.85 14.69
C GLN A 273 -2.58 10.04 13.18
N MET A 274 -3.64 10.32 12.42
CA MET A 274 -3.55 10.64 10.99
C MET A 274 -2.72 11.90 10.76
N ALA A 275 -2.94 12.97 11.53
CA ALA A 275 -2.15 14.19 11.44
C ALA A 275 -0.66 13.91 11.72
N ARG A 276 -0.33 13.16 12.78
CA ARG A 276 1.06 12.76 13.06
C ARG A 276 1.67 11.95 11.91
N SER A 277 0.94 10.95 11.43
CA SER A 277 1.40 10.07 10.35
C SER A 277 1.67 10.85 9.06
N VAL A 278 0.72 11.69 8.63
CA VAL A 278 0.87 12.54 7.45
C VAL A 278 2.08 13.46 7.59
N TRP A 279 2.22 14.15 8.74
CA TRP A 279 3.37 15.03 8.97
C TRP A 279 4.70 14.29 8.90
N ASP A 280 4.80 13.10 9.48
CA ASP A 280 6.02 12.28 9.40
C ASP A 280 6.38 11.90 7.95
N GLN A 281 5.39 11.84 7.05
CA GLN A 281 5.65 11.59 5.62
C GLN A 281 6.03 12.85 4.85
N ILE A 282 5.42 14.00 5.14
CA ILE A 282 5.54 15.20 4.27
C ILE A 282 6.36 16.35 4.86
N SER A 283 6.75 16.27 6.14
CA SER A 283 7.38 17.38 6.86
C SER A 283 8.69 17.88 6.23
N PHE A 284 9.43 17.00 5.54
CA PHE A 284 10.67 17.37 4.85
C PHE A 284 10.42 18.44 3.78
N ALA A 285 9.29 18.35 3.07
CA ALA A 285 8.87 19.33 2.07
C ALA A 285 8.68 20.75 2.64
N PHE A 286 8.44 20.86 3.96
CA PHE A 286 8.11 22.12 4.62
C PHE A 286 9.22 22.61 5.56
N GLN A 287 10.41 22.02 5.51
CA GLN A 287 11.57 22.53 6.25
C GLN A 287 12.03 23.85 5.63
N PRO A 288 12.45 24.84 6.44
CA PRO A 288 13.07 26.04 5.91
C PRO A 288 14.33 25.66 5.13
N VAL A 289 14.51 26.27 3.96
CA VAL A 289 15.75 26.14 3.19
C VAL A 289 16.89 26.68 4.07
N PRO A 290 17.98 25.92 4.30
CA PRO A 290 19.11 26.38 5.11
C PRO A 290 19.81 27.61 4.52
#